data_AF-E1ZBJ8-F1
#
_entry.id   AF-E1ZBJ8-F1
#
_cell.length_a   1.000
_cell.length_b   1.000
_cell.length_c   1.000
_cell.angle_alpha   90.00
_cell.angle_beta   90.00
_cell.angle_gamma   90.00
#
_symmetry.space_group_name_H-M   'P 1'
#
loop_
_entity.id
_entity.type
_entity.pdbx_description
1 polymer ?
#
loop_
_entity_poly.entity_id
_entity_poly.type
_entity_poly.pdbx_seq_one_letter_code
_entity_poly.pdbx_strand_id
1 'polypeptide(L)' 'MAAVRVGVVYYSQVLDGINSVEGCEGVMYQVAETLPPEVLERIKALPRSDDPVIRAEELPDFDGLIFGEPAAAHLLQH' A
#
# COMPACT_ATOMS: atom_id res chain seq x y z
N MET A 1 -20.51 -9.60 -15.17
CA MET A 1 -20.28 -9.70 -13.71
C MET A 1 -19.56 -8.44 -13.28
N ALA A 2 -19.80 -7.93 -12.07
CA ALA A 2 -18.97 -6.87 -11.50
C ALA A 2 -17.61 -7.50 -11.10
N ALA A 3 -16.51 -6.77 -11.30
CA ALA A 3 -15.19 -7.23 -10.87
C ALA A 3 -15.06 -7.12 -9.35
N VAL A 4 -14.40 -8.10 -8.73
CA VAL A 4 -14.00 -8.06 -7.32
C VAL A 4 -12.82 -7.11 -7.20
N ARG A 5 -13.00 -6.01 -6.48
CA ARG A 5 -11.97 -4.96 -6.35
C ARG A 5 -11.21 -5.15 -5.05
N VAL A 6 -9.89 -5.30 -5.15
CA VAL A 6 -9.02 -5.48 -3.98
C VAL A 6 -8.07 -4.30 -3.86
N GLY A 7 -8.17 -3.57 -2.75
CA GLY A 7 -7.23 -2.51 -2.40
C GLY A 7 -5.95 -3.11 -1.84
N VAL A 8 -4.81 -2.77 -2.45
CA VAL A 8 -3.48 -3.21 -2.01
C VAL A 8 -2.69 -1.99 -1.56
N VAL A 9 -2.24 -2.01 -0.32
CA VAL A 9 -1.56 -0.85 0.28
C VAL A 9 -0.03 -0.99 0.18
N TYR A 10 0.49 -2.20 -0.06
CA TYR A 10 1.92 -2.47 -0.24
C TYR A 10 2.16 -3.78 -1.06
N TYR A 11 3.30 -3.85 -1.78
CA TYR A 11 3.80 -4.95 -2.65
C TYR A 11 3.16 -5.09 -4.04
N SER A 12 3.89 -4.67 -5.08
CA SER A 12 3.47 -4.82 -6.49
C SER A 12 3.27 -6.27 -6.94
N GLN A 13 4.01 -7.22 -6.38
CA GLN A 13 3.82 -8.64 -6.70
C GLN A 13 2.46 -9.18 -6.25
N VAL A 14 1.87 -8.60 -5.20
CA VAL A 14 0.52 -8.95 -4.75
C VAL A 14 -0.52 -8.44 -5.75
N LEU A 15 -0.31 -7.23 -6.28
CA LEU A 15 -1.13 -6.67 -7.37
C LEU A 15 -1.12 -7.61 -8.58
N ASP A 16 0.05 -8.08 -9.01
CA ASP A 16 0.18 -9.03 -10.13
C ASP A 16 -0.59 -10.33 -9.87
N GLY A 17 -0.50 -10.85 -8.65
CA GLY A 17 -1.24 -12.05 -8.23
C GLY A 17 -2.75 -11.87 -8.31
N ILE A 18 -3.28 -10.73 -7.83
CA ILE A 18 -4.71 -10.42 -7.90
C ILE A 18 -5.17 -10.32 -9.35
N ASN A 19 -4.42 -9.58 -10.18
CA ASN A 19 -4.76 -9.36 -11.58
C ASN A 19 -4.64 -10.62 -12.45
N SER A 20 -4.00 -11.68 -11.95
CA SER A 20 -3.94 -12.97 -12.63
C SER A 20 -5.23 -13.80 -12.53
N VAL A 21 -6.15 -13.44 -11.61
CA VAL A 21 -7.40 -14.15 -11.37
C VAL A 21 -8.54 -13.51 -12.18
N GLU A 22 -9.24 -14.31 -12.99
CA GLU A 22 -10.37 -13.82 -13.78
C GLU A 22 -11.47 -13.23 -12.88
N GLY A 23 -11.89 -12.00 -13.20
CA GLY A 23 -12.91 -11.27 -12.46
C GLY A 23 -12.38 -10.49 -11.24
N CYS A 24 -11.08 -10.49 -10.99
CA CYS A 24 -10.44 -9.68 -9.95
C CYS A 24 -9.70 -8.47 -10.53
N GLU A 25 -9.74 -7.35 -9.81
CA GLU A 25 -8.98 -6.14 -10.11
C GLU A 25 -8.27 -5.66 -8.84
N GLY A 26 -6.95 -5.59 -8.88
CA GLY A 26 -6.16 -5.00 -7.81
C GLY A 26 -5.88 -3.52 -8.08
N VAL A 27 -5.90 -2.71 -7.03
CA VAL A 27 -5.54 -1.28 -7.10
C VAL A 27 -4.52 -0.96 -6.02
N MET A 28 -3.38 -0.38 -6.41
CA MET A 28 -2.34 0.04 -5.47
C MET A 28 -2.65 1.40 -4.86
N TYR A 29 -2.42 1.50 -3.55
CA TYR A 29 -2.52 2.71 -2.77
C TYR A 29 -1.35 2.81 -1.78
N GLN A 30 -1.17 4.01 -1.21
CA GLN A 30 -0.37 4.23 -0.02
C GLN A 30 -1.23 4.69 1.15
N VAL A 31 -0.75 4.50 2.38
CA VAL A 31 -1.28 5.24 3.54
C VAL A 31 -0.67 6.63 3.63
N ALA A 32 -1.38 7.59 4.19
CA ALA A 32 -0.85 8.93 4.43
C ALA A 32 0.41 8.89 5.32
N GLU A 33 1.44 9.67 4.97
CA GLU A 33 2.61 9.87 5.83
C GLU A 33 2.22 10.71 7.06
N THR A 34 2.57 10.22 8.25
CA THR A 34 2.25 10.90 9.52
C THR A 34 3.48 11.46 10.20
N LEU A 35 4.68 11.07 9.78
CA LEU A 35 5.93 11.55 10.37
C LEU A 35 6.36 12.89 9.76
N PRO A 36 6.88 13.82 10.59
CA PRO A 36 7.49 15.05 10.09
C PRO A 36 8.70 14.78 9.18
N PRO A 37 9.00 15.67 8.21
CA PRO A 37 10.15 15.53 7.31
C PRO A 37 11.49 15.29 8.02
N GLU A 38 11.73 15.99 9.14
CA GLU A 38 12.97 15.85 9.91
C GLU A 38 13.14 14.45 10.54
N VAL A 39 12.02 13.77 10.85
CA VAL A 39 12.05 12.40 11.35
C VAL A 39 12.35 11.44 10.21
N LEU A 40 11.74 11.64 9.04
CA LEU A 40 11.96 10.83 7.84
C LEU A 40 13.42 10.89 7.37
N GLU A 41 14.01 12.09 7.37
CA GLU A 41 15.44 12.29 7.09
C GLU A 41 16.32 11.54 8.08
N ARG A 42 16.01 11.63 9.38
CA ARG A 42 16.79 10.98 10.44
C ARG A 42 16.77 9.45 10.34
N ILE A 43 15.64 8.87 9.97
CA ILE A 43 15.52 7.42 9.77
C ILE A 43 15.97 6.97 8.37
N LYS A 44 16.42 7.89 7.52
CA LYS A 44 16.77 7.64 6.11
C LYS A 44 15.65 6.87 5.40
N ALA A 45 14.42 7.35 5.57
CA ALA A 45 13.25 6.74 4.96
C ALA A 45 13.47 6.59 3.45
N LEU A 46 13.09 5.44 2.90
CA LEU A 46 13.12 5.24 1.47
C LEU A 46 12.14 6.22 0.79
N PRO A 47 12.42 6.64 -0.46
CA PRO A 47 11.45 7.38 -1.26
C PRO A 47 10.12 6.64 -1.33
N ARG A 48 9.03 7.39 -1.18
CA ARG A 48 7.67 6.87 -1.34
C ARG A 48 7.40 6.64 -2.84
N SER A 49 6.51 5.70 -3.18
CA SER A 49 6.05 5.55 -4.56
C SER A 49 5.12 6.71 -4.97
N ASP A 50 4.75 6.78 -6.24
CA ASP A 50 3.80 7.77 -6.77
C ASP A 50 2.33 7.28 -6.73
N ASP A 51 2.08 6.16 -6.06
CA ASP A 51 0.74 5.59 -5.91
C ASP A 51 -0.18 6.52 -5.10
N PRO A 52 -1.50 6.54 -5.38
CA PRO A 52 -2.45 7.40 -4.69
C PRO A 52 -2.53 7.09 -3.20
N VAL A 53 -2.77 8.11 -2.37
CA VAL A 53 -2.99 7.93 -0.93
C VAL A 53 -4.46 7.58 -0.69
N ILE A 54 -4.71 6.45 -0.04
CA ILE A 54 -6.06 6.03 0.36
C ILE A 54 -6.50 6.70 1.66
N ARG A 55 -7.76 7.11 1.73
CA ARG A 55 -8.41 7.62 2.93
C ARG A 55 -9.30 6.54 3.54
N ALA A 56 -9.53 6.64 4.85
CA ALA A 56 -10.30 5.63 5.57
C ALA A 56 -11.73 5.48 5.02
N GLU A 57 -12.31 6.56 4.51
CA GLU A 57 -13.65 6.60 3.94
C GLU A 57 -13.78 5.85 2.60
N GLU A 58 -12.67 5.60 1.91
CA GLU A 58 -12.62 4.91 0.61
C GLU A 58 -12.46 3.39 0.78
N LEU A 59 -12.11 2.91 1.98
CA LEU A 59 -11.97 1.48 2.27
C LEU A 59 -13.22 0.64 1.96
N PRO A 60 -14.46 1.12 2.19
CA PRO A 60 -15.68 0.37 1.84
C PRO A 60 -15.92 0.20 0.34
N ASP A 61 -15.19 0.90 -0.54
CA ASP A 61 -15.35 0.79 -1.99
C ASP A 61 -14.69 -0.47 -2.59
N PHE A 62 -14.01 -1.25 -1.74
CA PHE A 62 -13.31 -2.49 -2.08
C PHE A 62 -13.99 -3.70 -1.45
N ASP A 63 -14.00 -4.82 -2.18
CA ASP A 63 -14.48 -6.11 -1.69
C ASP A 63 -13.44 -6.81 -0.80
N GLY A 64 -12.18 -6.44 -0.94
CA GLY A 64 -11.07 -6.96 -0.13
C GLY A 64 -9.96 -5.92 0.06
N LEU A 65 -9.24 -6.04 1.16
CA LEU A 65 -8.10 -5.18 1.49
C LEU A 65 -6.90 -6.03 1.87
N ILE A 66 -5.74 -5.70 1.31
CA ILE A 66 -4.46 -6.31 1.67
C ILE A 66 -3.53 -5.20 2.15
N PHE A 67 -3.19 -5.27 3.43
CA PHE A 67 -2.17 -4.44 4.05
C PHE A 67 -0.88 -5.25 4.10
N GLY A 68 0.10 -4.89 3.28
CA GLY A 68 1.47 -5.31 3.50
C GLY A 68 2.08 -4.43 4.56
N GLU A 69 2.65 -4.99 5.61
CA GLU A 69 3.40 -4.20 6.59
C GLU A 69 4.80 -4.00 6.00
N PRO A 70 5.23 -2.78 5.62
CA PRO A 70 6.66 -2.54 5.57
C PRO A 70 7.10 -2.66 7.03
N ALA A 71 7.90 -3.68 7.34
CA ALA A 71 8.53 -3.85 8.65
C ALA A 71 9.23 -2.54 9.03
N ALA A 72 8.53 -1.62 9.69
CA ALA A 72 8.86 -0.20 9.61
C ALA A 72 10.20 0.14 10.29
N ALA A 73 10.79 -0.80 11.02
CA ALA A 73 11.83 -0.50 11.97
C ALA A 73 12.64 -1.73 12.39
N HIS A 74 13.03 -2.63 11.47
CA HIS A 74 14.21 -3.46 11.77
C HIS A 74 15.48 -2.63 11.52
N LEU A 75 15.68 -1.71 12.46
CA LEU A 75 16.94 -1.35 13.09
C LEU A 75 18.19 -1.34 12.19
N LEU A 76 18.82 -0.17 12.18
CA LEU A 76 20.27 -0.04 12.28
C LEU A 76 21.02 -0.87 11.23
N GLN A 77 21.26 -0.27 10.06
CA GLN A 77 22.46 -0.62 9.30
C GLN A 77 23.65 -0.22 10.19
N HIS A 78 24.08 -1.17 11.01
CA HIS A 78 25.38 -1.22 11.66
C HIS A 78 26.50 -1.01 10.64
#